data_AF-A0A2N0QN68-F1
#
_entry.id   AF-A0A2N0QN68-F1
#
_cell.length_a   1.000
_cell.length_b   1.000
_cell.length_c   1.000
_cell.angle_alpha   90.00
_cell.angle_beta   90.00
_cell.angle_gamma   90.00
#
_symmetry.space_group_name_H-M   'P 1'
#
loop_
_entity.id
_entity.type
_entity.pdbx_description
1 polymer ?
#
loop_
_entity_poly.entity_id
_entity_poly.type
_entity_poly.pdbx_seq_one_letter_code
_entity_poly.pdbx_strand_id
1 'polypeptide(L)'
;MTYLEAKDKIIKNNTNLSAVILKLLENYRFWSLIFNATGLVDNLYSHPYVKQVQGLIFKFDAVILREDITIRSLQEILEYDTKILHPFLNFSAKKEKISEDLIKNLRKNYHGYILKIEQLRSFYDNFCPIEKVKDVQNFLNDINNRNNNLGNLTLKETLADNHWNFHKKIIDTARKARKWAKSHTFYNVFDSELKLKSDENELTVEYIALTLMPAVFIEYDRLCQQYKEWESLKCSEGSLIWKNVKDIEIELNLISDYIQREKSPKLIKTLEYLSLVPTQIERLQQLSIVVVMFKITHTKDDWLERIQLVLRDDYLWLGKL
;
A
#
# COMPACT_ATOMS: atom_id res chain seq x y z
N MET A 1 -49.45 -21.30 -12.31
CA MET A 1 -48.37 -20.54 -11.66
C MET A 1 -47.72 -21.42 -10.62
N THR A 2 -46.77 -22.22 -11.07
CA THR A 2 -45.99 -23.11 -10.21
C THR A 2 -44.92 -22.32 -9.47
N TYR A 3 -44.62 -22.73 -8.25
CA TYR A 3 -43.63 -22.15 -7.31
C TYR A 3 -42.23 -21.87 -7.92
N LEU A 4 -41.95 -22.45 -9.10
CA LEU A 4 -40.74 -22.22 -9.90
C LEU A 4 -40.73 -20.88 -10.65
N GLU A 5 -41.87 -20.36 -11.11
CA GLU A 5 -41.95 -19.10 -11.86
C GLU A 5 -41.74 -17.87 -10.96
N ALA A 6 -41.89 -18.03 -9.64
CA ALA A 6 -41.65 -16.97 -8.66
C ALA A 6 -40.15 -16.73 -8.40
N LYS A 7 -39.27 -17.70 -8.69
CA LYS A 7 -37.81 -17.55 -8.50
C LYS A 7 -37.13 -16.80 -9.63
N ASP A 8 -37.72 -16.77 -10.83
CA ASP A 8 -37.16 -16.09 -11.99
C ASP A 8 -37.28 -14.55 -11.94
N LYS A 9 -38.06 -14.01 -11.00
CA LYS A 9 -38.15 -12.56 -10.76
C LYS A 9 -37.11 -12.01 -9.76
N ILE A 10 -36.26 -12.85 -9.17
CA ILE A 10 -35.13 -12.45 -8.31
C ILE A 10 -33.81 -12.57 -9.09
N ILE A 11 -33.82 -12.23 -10.38
CA ILE A 11 -32.63 -12.13 -11.22
C ILE A 11 -32.46 -10.67 -11.62
N LYS A 12 -32.19 -9.86 -10.60
CA LYS A 12 -31.31 -8.70 -10.75
C LYS A 12 -30.03 -9.01 -9.99
N ASN A 13 -28.91 -8.67 -10.63
CA ASN A 13 -27.54 -8.59 -10.12
C ASN A 13 -26.63 -9.78 -10.49
N ASN A 14 -25.59 -9.45 -11.25
CA ASN A 14 -24.45 -10.31 -11.63
C ASN A 14 -23.85 -11.07 -10.43
N THR A 15 -24.04 -10.60 -9.20
CA THR A 15 -23.65 -11.25 -7.94
C THR A 15 -24.23 -12.66 -7.79
N ASN A 16 -25.45 -12.92 -8.26
CA ASN A 16 -26.05 -14.26 -8.17
C ASN A 16 -25.40 -15.24 -9.17
N LEU A 17 -25.07 -14.78 -10.38
CA LEU A 17 -24.38 -15.61 -11.37
C LEU A 17 -22.95 -15.93 -10.92
N SER A 18 -22.20 -14.95 -10.46
CA SER A 18 -20.83 -15.18 -9.94
C SER A 18 -20.82 -16.14 -8.76
N ALA A 19 -21.76 -16.02 -7.82
CA ALA A 19 -21.86 -16.94 -6.69
C ALA A 19 -22.17 -18.39 -7.13
N VAL A 20 -23.02 -18.57 -8.14
CA VAL A 20 -23.27 -19.90 -8.72
C VAL A 20 -22.00 -20.44 -9.40
N ILE A 21 -21.28 -19.59 -10.14
CA ILE A 21 -20.04 -19.97 -10.82
C ILE A 21 -18.95 -20.37 -9.82
N LEU A 22 -18.83 -19.66 -8.70
CA LEU A 22 -17.92 -20.03 -7.61
C LEU A 22 -18.22 -21.42 -7.07
N LYS A 23 -19.49 -21.76 -6.82
CA LYS A 23 -19.87 -23.12 -6.39
C LYS A 23 -19.55 -24.19 -7.43
N LEU A 24 -19.66 -23.85 -8.72
CA LEU A 24 -19.26 -24.76 -9.80
C LEU A 24 -17.72 -24.94 -9.85
N LEU A 25 -16.96 -23.87 -9.60
CA LEU A 25 -15.49 -23.92 -9.50
C LEU A 25 -15.01 -24.72 -8.29
N GLU A 26 -15.68 -24.60 -7.13
CA GLU A 26 -15.41 -25.44 -5.94
C GLU A 26 -15.53 -26.94 -6.27
N ASN A 27 -16.46 -27.28 -7.17
CA ASN A 27 -16.70 -28.64 -7.65
C ASN A 27 -16.05 -28.90 -9.02
N TYR A 28 -14.99 -28.16 -9.39
CA TYR A 28 -14.36 -28.23 -10.71
C TYR A 28 -14.01 -29.65 -11.15
N ARG A 29 -13.47 -30.49 -10.26
CA ARG A 29 -13.08 -31.87 -10.60
C ARG A 29 -14.25 -32.68 -11.14
N PHE A 30 -15.42 -32.58 -10.50
CA PHE A 30 -16.62 -33.25 -10.96
C PHE A 30 -17.02 -32.73 -12.34
N TRP A 31 -17.12 -31.41 -12.50
CA TRP A 31 -17.53 -30.82 -13.78
C TRP A 31 -16.54 -31.09 -14.90
N SER A 32 -15.24 -31.13 -14.60
CA SER A 32 -14.18 -31.48 -15.55
C SER A 32 -14.35 -32.91 -16.07
N LEU A 33 -14.73 -33.87 -15.20
CA LEU A 33 -15.03 -35.24 -15.64
C LEU A 33 -16.26 -35.28 -16.54
N ILE A 34 -17.32 -34.56 -16.18
CA ILE A 34 -18.57 -34.52 -16.97
C ILE A 34 -18.31 -33.90 -18.35
N PHE A 35 -17.69 -32.73 -18.42
CA PHE A 35 -17.53 -31.97 -19.66
C PHE A 35 -16.36 -32.42 -20.55
N ASN A 36 -15.43 -33.22 -20.02
CA ASN A 36 -14.36 -33.85 -20.80
C ASN A 36 -14.62 -35.34 -21.10
N ALA A 37 -15.83 -35.85 -20.80
CA ALA A 37 -16.18 -37.22 -21.10
C ALA A 37 -16.15 -37.49 -22.61
N THR A 38 -15.60 -38.63 -23.00
CA THR A 38 -15.50 -39.08 -24.40
C THR A 38 -16.24 -40.41 -24.59
N GLY A 39 -16.55 -40.77 -25.85
CA GLY A 39 -17.31 -41.97 -26.19
C GLY A 39 -18.80 -41.68 -26.43
N LEU A 40 -19.69 -42.55 -25.95
CA LEU A 40 -21.15 -42.43 -26.11
C LEU A 40 -21.76 -41.46 -25.08
N VAL A 41 -21.51 -40.17 -25.26
CA VAL A 41 -21.84 -39.10 -24.29
C VAL A 41 -23.09 -38.28 -24.63
N ASP A 42 -23.80 -38.63 -25.71
CA ASP A 42 -24.96 -37.86 -26.19
C ASP A 42 -26.08 -37.74 -25.14
N ASN A 43 -26.35 -38.82 -24.40
CA ASN A 43 -27.35 -38.81 -23.33
C ASN A 43 -26.91 -37.95 -22.13
N LEU A 44 -25.61 -37.96 -21.80
CA LEU A 44 -25.04 -37.17 -20.71
C LEU A 44 -25.13 -35.67 -21.03
N TYR A 45 -24.67 -35.27 -22.23
CA TYR A 45 -24.73 -33.87 -22.68
C TYR A 45 -26.15 -33.41 -23.00
N SER A 46 -27.07 -34.34 -23.26
CA SER A 46 -28.50 -34.02 -23.42
C SER A 46 -29.24 -33.82 -22.10
N HIS A 47 -28.66 -34.25 -20.97
CA HIS A 47 -29.30 -34.15 -19.66
C HIS A 47 -29.61 -32.69 -19.30
N PRO A 48 -30.85 -32.36 -18.84
CA PRO A 48 -31.27 -30.97 -18.60
C PRO A 48 -30.34 -30.19 -17.67
N TYR A 49 -29.85 -30.84 -16.60
CA TYR A 49 -28.95 -30.21 -15.63
C TYR A 49 -27.57 -29.89 -16.22
N VAL A 50 -27.03 -30.76 -17.09
CA VAL A 50 -25.72 -30.54 -17.75
C VAL A 50 -25.83 -29.37 -18.72
N LYS A 51 -26.92 -29.32 -19.51
CA LYS A 51 -27.23 -28.18 -20.38
C LYS A 51 -27.39 -26.87 -19.60
N GLN A 52 -28.06 -26.92 -18.44
CA GLN A 52 -28.23 -25.75 -17.59
C GLN A 52 -26.88 -25.21 -17.10
N VAL A 53 -26.02 -26.08 -16.58
CA VAL A 53 -24.68 -25.69 -16.09
C VAL A 53 -23.82 -25.15 -17.23
N GLN A 54 -23.84 -25.78 -18.39
CA GLN A 54 -23.15 -25.28 -19.57
C GLN A 54 -23.65 -23.89 -19.99
N GLY A 55 -24.97 -23.67 -19.91
CA GLY A 55 -25.59 -22.37 -20.18
C GLY A 55 -25.23 -21.29 -19.17
N LEU A 56 -25.04 -21.65 -17.88
CA LEU A 56 -24.58 -20.72 -16.85
C LEU A 56 -23.13 -20.29 -17.08
N ILE A 57 -22.25 -21.24 -17.40
CA ILE A 57 -20.84 -20.95 -17.75
C ILE A 57 -20.80 -20.05 -18.98
N PHE A 58 -21.59 -20.35 -20.02
CA PHE A 58 -21.67 -19.51 -21.22
C PHE A 58 -22.09 -18.06 -20.92
N LYS A 59 -23.11 -17.87 -20.08
CA LYS A 59 -23.53 -16.54 -19.63
C LYS A 59 -22.42 -15.83 -18.87
N PHE A 60 -21.66 -16.57 -18.06
CA PHE A 60 -20.55 -16.01 -17.30
C PHE A 60 -19.38 -15.58 -18.17
N ASP A 61 -19.06 -16.32 -19.24
CA ASP A 61 -18.03 -15.91 -20.19
C ASP A 61 -18.36 -14.55 -20.82
N ALA A 62 -19.63 -14.33 -21.18
CA ALA A 62 -20.07 -13.04 -21.70
C ALA A 62 -19.89 -11.91 -20.67
N VAL A 63 -20.10 -12.17 -19.38
CA VAL A 63 -19.85 -11.21 -18.30
C VAL A 63 -18.35 -10.89 -18.18
N ILE A 64 -17.49 -11.90 -18.33
CA ILE A 64 -16.03 -11.73 -18.33
C ILE A 64 -15.56 -10.92 -19.55
N LEU A 65 -16.00 -11.30 -20.75
CA LEU A 65 -15.62 -10.65 -22.01
C LEU A 65 -16.05 -9.18 -22.07
N ARG A 66 -17.20 -8.84 -21.47
CA ARG A 66 -17.68 -7.46 -21.38
C ARG A 66 -17.14 -6.69 -20.17
N GLU A 67 -16.33 -7.34 -19.33
CA GLU A 67 -15.79 -6.77 -18.09
C GLU A 67 -16.89 -6.31 -17.10
N ASP A 68 -18.10 -6.87 -17.21
CA ASP A 68 -19.27 -6.55 -16.37
C ASP A 68 -19.21 -7.27 -15.01
N ILE A 69 -18.17 -8.07 -14.77
CA ILE A 69 -17.94 -8.74 -13.50
C ILE A 69 -17.59 -7.72 -12.40
N THR A 70 -18.18 -7.87 -11.22
CA THR A 70 -17.88 -7.01 -10.06
C THR A 70 -16.49 -7.31 -9.51
N ILE A 71 -15.80 -6.32 -8.95
CA ILE A 71 -14.47 -6.49 -8.35
C ILE A 71 -14.46 -7.55 -7.23
N ARG A 72 -15.51 -7.62 -6.39
CA ARG A 72 -15.63 -8.67 -5.36
C ARG A 72 -15.74 -10.08 -5.95
N SER A 73 -16.61 -10.28 -6.93
CA SER A 73 -16.71 -11.58 -7.61
C SER A 73 -15.39 -11.96 -8.30
N LEU A 74 -14.70 -10.97 -8.88
CA LEU A 74 -13.43 -11.18 -9.54
C LEU A 74 -12.33 -11.57 -8.53
N GLN A 75 -12.31 -10.96 -7.35
CA GLN A 75 -11.45 -11.36 -6.23
C GLN A 75 -11.59 -12.85 -5.92
N GLU A 76 -12.82 -13.32 -5.67
CA GLU A 76 -13.11 -14.70 -5.28
C GLU A 76 -12.75 -15.70 -6.40
N ILE A 77 -13.07 -15.37 -7.65
CA ILE A 77 -12.82 -16.27 -8.78
C ILE A 77 -11.33 -16.36 -9.11
N LEU A 78 -10.58 -15.26 -8.95
CA LEU A 78 -9.15 -15.25 -9.24
C LEU A 78 -8.30 -15.96 -8.18
N GLU A 79 -8.86 -16.41 -7.05
CA GLU A 79 -8.14 -17.28 -6.11
C GLU A 79 -7.74 -18.63 -6.74
N TYR A 80 -8.51 -19.11 -7.72
CA TYR A 80 -8.24 -20.35 -8.44
C TYR A 80 -7.10 -20.18 -9.44
N ASP A 81 -6.22 -21.16 -9.57
CA ASP A 81 -5.10 -21.13 -10.53
C ASP A 81 -5.59 -21.07 -11.99
N THR A 82 -4.79 -20.46 -12.88
CA THR A 82 -5.08 -20.39 -14.32
C THR A 82 -5.30 -21.77 -14.94
N LYS A 83 -4.60 -22.81 -14.47
CA LYS A 83 -4.77 -24.21 -14.91
C LYS A 83 -6.15 -24.79 -14.58
N ILE A 84 -6.88 -24.20 -13.65
CA ILE A 84 -8.26 -24.58 -13.30
C ILE A 84 -9.25 -23.68 -14.04
N LEU A 85 -9.04 -22.37 -13.95
CA LEU A 85 -9.95 -21.38 -14.54
C LEU A 85 -10.03 -21.51 -16.07
N HIS A 86 -8.89 -21.68 -16.74
CA HIS A 86 -8.84 -21.71 -18.20
C HIS A 86 -9.62 -22.90 -18.79
N PRO A 87 -9.44 -24.16 -18.32
CA PRO A 87 -10.30 -25.26 -18.77
C PRO A 87 -11.77 -25.08 -18.39
N PHE A 88 -12.06 -24.61 -17.18
CA PHE A 88 -13.44 -24.41 -16.70
C PHE A 88 -14.23 -23.44 -17.60
N LEU A 89 -13.62 -22.30 -17.89
CA LEU A 89 -14.18 -21.28 -18.78
C LEU A 89 -14.26 -21.76 -20.23
N ASN A 90 -13.69 -22.91 -20.58
CA ASN A 90 -13.66 -23.45 -21.94
C ASN A 90 -14.29 -24.84 -22.08
N PHE A 91 -15.16 -25.26 -21.15
CA PHE A 91 -15.90 -26.53 -21.25
C PHE A 91 -16.85 -26.67 -22.47
N SER A 92 -17.05 -25.61 -23.27
CA SER A 92 -17.87 -25.68 -24.49
C SER A 92 -17.01 -25.48 -25.73
N ALA A 93 -17.12 -26.41 -26.68
CA ALA A 93 -16.46 -26.34 -27.99
C ALA A 93 -17.14 -25.39 -29.00
N LYS A 94 -18.35 -24.89 -28.71
CA LYS A 94 -19.18 -24.11 -29.64
C LYS A 94 -19.00 -22.59 -29.55
N LYS A 95 -17.96 -22.10 -28.85
CA LYS A 95 -17.77 -20.68 -28.56
C LYS A 95 -16.34 -20.22 -28.81
N GLU A 96 -16.19 -18.90 -28.89
CA GLU A 96 -14.89 -18.23 -28.79
C GLU A 96 -14.24 -18.62 -27.46
N LYS A 97 -13.01 -19.13 -27.53
CA LYS A 97 -12.30 -19.61 -26.35
C LYS A 97 -11.77 -18.42 -25.57
N ILE A 98 -11.98 -18.44 -24.25
CA ILE A 98 -11.30 -17.51 -23.36
C ILE A 98 -9.82 -17.87 -23.36
N SER A 99 -8.96 -16.94 -23.78
CA SER A 99 -7.52 -17.16 -23.77
C SER A 99 -6.93 -17.06 -22.37
N GLU A 100 -5.79 -17.71 -22.14
CA GLU A 100 -5.03 -17.52 -20.91
C GLU A 100 -4.57 -16.07 -20.72
N ASP A 101 -4.33 -15.35 -21.81
CA ASP A 101 -3.92 -13.94 -21.76
C ASP A 101 -5.06 -13.03 -21.28
N LEU A 102 -6.32 -13.35 -21.60
CA LEU A 102 -7.45 -12.66 -21.00
C LEU A 102 -7.46 -12.84 -19.47
N ILE A 103 -7.24 -14.07 -18.99
CA ILE A 103 -7.19 -14.36 -17.54
C ILE A 103 -6.03 -13.60 -16.87
N LYS A 104 -4.85 -13.55 -17.51
CA LYS A 104 -3.73 -12.74 -17.02
C LYS A 104 -4.08 -11.25 -16.96
N ASN A 105 -4.77 -10.72 -17.96
CA ASN A 105 -5.20 -9.33 -17.99
C ASN A 105 -6.23 -9.03 -16.88
N LEU A 106 -7.20 -9.91 -16.65
CA LEU A 106 -8.15 -9.79 -15.53
C LEU A 106 -7.42 -9.73 -14.19
N ARG A 107 -6.44 -10.62 -13.97
CA ARG A 107 -5.59 -10.59 -12.77
C ARG A 107 -4.86 -9.27 -12.66
N LYS A 108 -4.19 -8.82 -13.73
CA LYS A 108 -3.44 -7.56 -13.74
C LYS A 108 -4.34 -6.38 -13.40
N ASN A 109 -5.53 -6.30 -14.00
CA ASN A 109 -6.45 -5.20 -13.79
C ASN A 109 -7.02 -5.20 -12.36
N TYR A 110 -7.43 -6.37 -11.86
CA TYR A 110 -7.88 -6.53 -10.48
C TYR A 110 -6.80 -6.13 -9.47
N HIS A 111 -5.61 -6.71 -9.57
CA HIS A 111 -4.52 -6.41 -8.64
C HIS A 111 -4.10 -4.95 -8.77
N GLY A 112 -4.03 -4.40 -9.98
CA GLY A 112 -3.72 -2.99 -10.21
C GLY A 112 -4.73 -2.05 -9.57
N TYR A 113 -6.01 -2.40 -9.57
CA TYR A 113 -7.07 -1.64 -8.91
C TYR A 113 -6.89 -1.63 -7.39
N ILE A 114 -6.78 -2.81 -6.77
CA ILE A 114 -6.60 -2.95 -5.32
C ILE A 114 -5.31 -2.27 -4.86
N LEU A 115 -4.23 -2.44 -5.62
CA LEU A 115 -2.95 -1.80 -5.36
C LEU A 115 -3.04 -0.28 -5.33
N LYS A 116 -3.83 0.31 -6.23
CA LYS A 116 -4.02 1.75 -6.30
C LYS A 116 -4.82 2.27 -5.10
N ILE A 117 -5.85 1.54 -4.65
CA ILE A 117 -6.57 1.83 -3.40
C ILE A 117 -5.61 1.83 -2.21
N GLU A 118 -4.79 0.78 -2.08
CA GLU A 118 -3.81 0.65 -0.99
C GLU A 118 -2.80 1.81 -1.00
N GLN A 119 -2.26 2.15 -2.17
CA GLN A 119 -1.30 3.26 -2.35
C GLN A 119 -1.90 4.59 -1.92
N LEU A 120 -3.11 4.92 -2.39
CA LEU A 120 -3.80 6.16 -2.04
C LEU A 120 -4.11 6.23 -0.56
N ARG A 121 -4.67 5.15 0.01
CA ARG A 121 -4.99 5.08 1.43
C ARG A 121 -3.75 5.29 2.29
N SER A 122 -2.69 4.52 2.02
CA SER A 122 -1.43 4.64 2.76
C SER A 122 -0.83 6.03 2.65
N PHE A 123 -0.96 6.68 1.49
CA PHE A 123 -0.49 8.06 1.33
C PHE A 123 -1.27 9.03 2.24
N TYR A 124 -2.59 8.93 2.28
CA TYR A 124 -3.42 9.81 3.12
C TYR A 124 -3.19 9.55 4.60
N ASP A 125 -3.18 8.29 5.03
CA ASP A 125 -2.99 7.91 6.43
C ASP A 125 -1.62 8.34 6.97
N ASN A 126 -0.57 8.27 6.15
CA ASN A 126 0.80 8.52 6.60
C ASN A 126 1.30 9.95 6.36
N PHE A 127 0.85 10.63 5.31
CA PHE A 127 1.42 11.92 4.88
C PHE A 127 0.39 13.05 4.86
N CYS A 128 -0.86 12.82 5.24
CA CYS A 128 -1.89 13.86 5.32
C CYS A 128 -2.51 13.87 6.73
N PRO A 129 -1.84 14.46 7.73
CA PRO A 129 -2.34 14.49 9.10
C PRO A 129 -3.70 15.21 9.19
N ILE A 130 -4.72 14.51 9.67
CA ILE A 130 -6.13 14.97 9.75
C ILE A 130 -6.27 16.29 10.51
N GLU A 131 -5.45 16.50 11.54
CA GLU A 131 -5.48 17.70 12.37
C GLU A 131 -4.99 18.95 11.62
N LYS A 132 -4.22 18.78 10.54
CA LYS A 132 -3.59 19.88 9.80
C LYS A 132 -4.10 20.02 8.37
N VAL A 133 -4.47 18.93 7.71
CA VAL A 133 -4.88 18.91 6.30
C VAL A 133 -6.40 18.99 6.19
N LYS A 134 -6.92 20.08 5.65
CA LYS A 134 -8.35 20.43 5.69
C LYS A 134 -9.28 19.44 4.98
N ASP A 135 -8.86 18.93 3.82
CA ASP A 135 -9.70 18.16 2.91
C ASP A 135 -9.42 16.65 2.93
N VAL A 136 -8.45 16.18 3.74
CA VAL A 136 -8.05 14.76 3.76
C VAL A 136 -9.20 13.81 4.10
N GLN A 137 -10.13 14.24 4.95
CA GLN A 137 -11.28 13.41 5.31
C GLN A 137 -12.15 13.09 4.08
N ASN A 138 -12.27 14.01 3.11
CA ASN A 138 -13.01 13.77 1.88
C ASN A 138 -12.33 12.68 1.03
N PHE A 139 -10.99 12.70 0.96
CA PHE A 139 -10.20 11.69 0.27
C PHE A 139 -10.28 10.31 0.93
N LEU A 140 -10.18 10.26 2.26
CA LEU A 140 -10.35 9.01 3.01
C LEU A 140 -11.76 8.44 2.87
N ASN A 141 -12.79 9.29 2.90
CA ASN A 141 -14.18 8.88 2.69
C ASN A 141 -14.40 8.30 1.29
N ASP A 142 -13.87 8.92 0.23
CA ASP A 142 -13.99 8.39 -1.14
C ASP A 142 -13.33 7.02 -1.28
N ILE A 143 -12.13 6.85 -0.74
CA ILE A 143 -11.42 5.55 -0.73
C ILE A 143 -12.19 4.48 0.04
N ASN A 144 -12.70 4.81 1.23
CA ASN A 144 -13.50 3.88 2.03
C ASN A 144 -14.80 3.50 1.31
N ASN A 145 -15.47 4.46 0.67
CA ASN A 145 -16.68 4.20 -0.12
C ASN A 145 -16.40 3.25 -1.29
N ARG A 146 -15.30 3.45 -2.02
CA ARG A 146 -14.87 2.53 -3.10
C ARG A 146 -14.60 1.13 -2.58
N ASN A 147 -13.87 1.02 -1.48
CA ASN A 147 -13.53 -0.27 -0.85
C ASN A 147 -14.76 -1.02 -0.31
N ASN A 148 -15.77 -0.29 0.17
CA ASN A 148 -17.04 -0.87 0.61
C ASN A 148 -17.94 -1.27 -0.57
N ASN A 149 -17.81 -0.59 -1.71
CA ASN A 149 -18.66 -0.78 -2.90
C ASN A 149 -18.13 -1.81 -3.92
N LEU A 150 -17.09 -2.60 -3.58
CA LEU A 150 -16.51 -3.61 -4.49
C LEU A 150 -17.51 -4.66 -4.99
N GLY A 151 -18.61 -4.87 -4.25
CA GLY A 151 -19.69 -5.80 -4.63
C GLY A 151 -20.60 -5.27 -5.75
N ASN A 152 -20.64 -3.96 -5.98
CA ASN A 152 -21.45 -3.35 -7.04
C ASN A 152 -20.60 -2.76 -8.17
N LEU A 153 -19.33 -2.47 -7.90
CA LEU A 153 -18.41 -1.89 -8.87
C LEU A 153 -17.91 -2.95 -9.85
N THR A 154 -18.19 -2.77 -11.13
CA THR A 154 -17.74 -3.65 -12.23
C THR A 154 -16.31 -3.33 -12.67
N LEU A 155 -15.61 -4.31 -13.24
CA LEU A 155 -14.27 -4.12 -13.79
C LEU A 155 -14.26 -3.02 -14.86
N LYS A 156 -15.24 -3.03 -15.77
CA LYS A 156 -15.42 -2.00 -16.80
C LYS A 156 -15.48 -0.59 -16.23
N GLU A 157 -16.23 -0.37 -15.16
CA GLU A 157 -16.32 0.93 -14.49
C GLU A 157 -15.00 1.36 -13.85
N THR A 158 -14.17 0.42 -13.40
CA THR A 158 -12.84 0.73 -12.84
C THR A 158 -11.82 1.15 -13.89
N LEU A 159 -12.03 0.74 -15.15
CA LEU A 159 -11.17 1.02 -16.29
C LEU A 159 -11.55 2.32 -17.00
N ALA A 160 -12.71 2.92 -16.68
CA ALA A 160 -13.12 4.19 -17.25
C ALA A 160 -12.15 5.33 -16.84
N ASP A 161 -11.78 6.19 -17.80
CA ASP A 161 -10.81 7.27 -17.60
C ASP A 161 -11.18 8.22 -16.46
N ASN A 162 -12.48 8.43 -16.24
CA ASN A 162 -13.00 9.31 -15.21
C ASN A 162 -13.08 8.66 -13.82
N HIS A 163 -12.89 7.34 -13.71
CA HIS A 163 -13.05 6.60 -12.45
C HIS A 163 -12.20 7.20 -11.33
N TRP A 164 -10.99 7.63 -11.67
CA TRP A 164 -9.98 8.15 -10.75
C TRP A 164 -9.86 9.68 -10.75
N ASN A 165 -10.78 10.42 -11.38
CA ASN A 165 -10.67 11.88 -11.53
C ASN A 165 -10.45 12.61 -10.20
N PHE A 166 -11.12 12.19 -9.13
CA PHE A 166 -10.99 12.77 -7.81
C PHE A 166 -9.56 12.64 -7.23
N HIS A 167 -8.87 11.54 -7.52
CA HIS A 167 -7.51 11.25 -7.05
C HIS A 167 -6.42 11.52 -8.10
N LYS A 168 -6.79 11.98 -9.30
CA LYS A 168 -5.93 11.97 -10.49
C LYS A 168 -4.58 12.65 -10.26
N LYS A 169 -4.58 13.80 -9.60
CA LYS A 169 -3.36 14.57 -9.31
C LYS A 169 -2.46 13.91 -8.26
N ILE A 170 -2.99 12.99 -7.45
CA ILE A 170 -2.32 12.43 -6.28
C ILE A 170 -1.72 11.05 -6.59
N ILE A 171 -2.33 10.29 -7.51
CA ILE A 171 -1.97 8.89 -7.81
C ILE A 171 -0.48 8.68 -8.03
N ASP A 172 0.19 9.55 -8.79
CA ASP A 172 1.61 9.35 -9.10
C ASP A 172 2.50 9.62 -7.89
N THR A 173 2.19 10.64 -7.08
CA THR A 173 2.89 10.90 -5.81
C THR A 173 2.65 9.76 -4.83
N ALA A 174 1.41 9.30 -4.65
CA ALA A 174 1.07 8.18 -3.77
C ALA A 174 1.80 6.90 -4.17
N ARG A 175 1.87 6.61 -5.48
CA ARG A 175 2.62 5.45 -6.01
C ARG A 175 4.10 5.54 -5.65
N LYS A 176 4.73 6.71 -5.81
CA LYS A 176 6.14 6.94 -5.45
C LYS A 176 6.36 6.82 -3.94
N ALA A 177 5.51 7.48 -3.16
CA ALA A 177 5.57 7.52 -1.70
C ALA A 177 5.44 6.13 -1.05
N ARG A 178 4.78 5.18 -1.73
CA ARG A 178 4.56 3.82 -1.23
C ARG A 178 5.85 3.12 -0.76
N LYS A 179 7.00 3.33 -1.44
CA LYS A 179 8.28 2.72 -1.04
C LYS A 179 8.65 3.08 0.40
N TRP A 180 8.31 4.29 0.82
CA TRP A 180 8.69 4.87 2.11
C TRP A 180 7.52 4.97 3.09
N ALA A 181 6.37 4.38 2.78
CA ALA A 181 5.16 4.50 3.60
C ALA A 181 5.34 4.03 5.05
N LYS A 182 6.28 3.12 5.31
CA LYS A 182 6.61 2.61 6.65
C LYS A 182 7.95 3.09 7.17
N SER A 183 8.64 3.97 6.43
CA SER A 183 9.96 4.46 6.78
C SER A 183 9.87 5.61 7.78
N HIS A 184 10.46 5.40 8.94
CA HIS A 184 10.52 6.41 9.99
C HIS A 184 11.51 7.53 9.63
N THR A 185 12.63 7.20 8.99
CA THR A 185 13.61 8.21 8.53
C THR A 185 13.00 9.12 7.46
N PHE A 186 12.27 8.55 6.50
CA PHE A 186 11.52 9.33 5.51
C PHE A 186 10.45 10.21 6.16
N TYR A 187 9.71 9.65 7.13
CA TYR A 187 8.71 10.41 7.86
C TYR A 187 9.31 11.58 8.66
N ASN A 188 10.49 11.40 9.25
CA ASN A 188 11.19 12.48 9.96
C ASN A 188 11.54 13.66 9.03
N VAL A 189 11.96 13.37 7.78
CA VAL A 189 12.19 14.40 6.76
C VAL A 189 10.89 15.07 6.35
N PHE A 190 9.83 14.28 6.13
CA PHE A 190 8.49 14.80 5.86
C PHE A 190 7.98 15.74 6.96
N ASP A 191 8.06 15.34 8.23
CA ASP A 191 7.60 16.13 9.37
C ASP A 191 8.41 17.43 9.54
N SER A 192 9.71 17.38 9.25
CA SER A 192 10.58 18.56 9.26
C SER A 192 10.18 19.57 8.18
N GLU A 193 10.01 19.12 6.94
CA GLU A 193 9.54 19.97 5.83
C GLU A 193 8.13 20.51 6.08
N LEU A 194 7.24 19.68 6.63
CA LEU A 194 5.89 20.08 6.96
C LEU A 194 5.89 21.22 7.99
N LYS A 195 6.72 21.14 9.04
CA LYS A 195 6.85 22.19 10.07
C LYS A 195 7.41 23.50 9.52
N LEU A 196 8.35 23.44 8.58
CA LEU A 196 8.89 24.63 7.92
C LEU A 196 7.86 25.35 7.05
N LYS A 197 6.84 24.64 6.57
CA LYS A 197 5.86 25.15 5.60
C LYS A 197 4.46 25.36 6.17
N SER A 198 4.16 24.80 7.35
CA SER A 198 2.82 24.80 7.94
C SER A 198 2.32 26.18 8.37
N ASP A 199 3.23 27.09 8.70
CA ASP A 199 2.85 28.42 9.22
C ASP A 199 2.48 29.41 8.10
N GLU A 200 2.80 29.07 6.85
CA GLU A 200 2.67 29.97 5.70
C GLU A 200 1.50 29.63 4.77
N ASN A 201 0.98 28.38 4.80
CA ASN A 201 0.04 27.90 3.79
C ASN A 201 -1.11 27.07 4.37
N GLU A 202 -2.30 27.22 3.80
CA GLU A 202 -3.41 26.29 4.05
C GLU A 202 -3.07 24.91 3.47
N LEU A 203 -3.02 23.90 4.34
CA LEU A 203 -2.62 22.55 3.93
C LEU A 203 -3.81 21.78 3.35
N THR A 204 -3.73 21.49 2.06
CA THR A 204 -4.64 20.60 1.32
C THR A 204 -3.91 19.35 0.87
N VAL A 205 -4.64 18.27 0.60
CA VAL A 205 -4.07 17.04 0.03
C VAL A 205 -3.34 17.32 -1.28
N GLU A 206 -3.87 18.22 -2.11
CA GLU A 206 -3.21 18.61 -3.36
C GLU A 206 -1.87 19.32 -3.10
N TYR A 207 -1.82 20.24 -2.14
CA TYR A 207 -0.56 20.89 -1.74
C TYR A 207 0.47 19.89 -1.23
N ILE A 208 0.05 18.96 -0.35
CA ILE A 208 0.93 17.91 0.15
C ILE A 208 1.49 17.10 -1.03
N ALA A 209 0.63 16.65 -1.95
CA ALA A 209 1.03 15.77 -3.03
C ALA A 209 1.88 16.45 -4.12
N LEU A 210 1.62 17.72 -4.43
CA LEU A 210 2.21 18.42 -5.57
C LEU A 210 3.33 19.40 -5.19
N THR A 211 3.41 19.82 -3.93
CA THR A 211 4.40 20.81 -3.48
C THR A 211 5.29 20.23 -2.39
N LEU A 212 4.71 19.75 -1.28
CA LEU A 212 5.50 19.28 -0.14
C LEU A 212 6.25 17.98 -0.47
N MET A 213 5.56 16.96 -0.97
CA MET A 213 6.15 15.65 -1.24
C MET A 213 7.30 15.69 -2.26
N PRO A 214 7.22 16.45 -3.37
CA PRO A 214 8.38 16.66 -4.23
C PRO A 214 9.60 17.24 -3.51
N ALA A 215 9.41 18.22 -2.62
CA ALA A 215 10.50 18.78 -1.81
C ALA A 215 11.07 17.72 -0.86
N VAL A 216 10.21 16.96 -0.19
CA VAL A 216 10.61 15.84 0.69
C VAL A 216 11.40 14.78 -0.06
N PHE A 217 11.01 14.42 -1.28
CA PHE A 217 11.77 13.44 -2.08
C PHE A 217 13.17 13.93 -2.42
N ILE A 218 13.31 15.21 -2.80
CA ILE A 218 14.60 15.82 -3.12
C ILE A 218 15.48 15.86 -1.87
N GLU A 219 14.92 16.32 -0.75
CA GLU A 219 15.67 16.47 0.49
C GLU A 219 16.05 15.10 1.08
N TYR A 220 15.14 14.13 1.05
CA TYR A 220 15.45 12.77 1.50
C TYR A 220 16.55 12.13 0.64
N ASP A 221 16.50 12.28 -0.68
CA ASP A 221 17.58 11.79 -1.57
C ASP A 221 18.92 12.47 -1.25
N ARG A 222 18.92 13.80 -1.10
CA ARG A 222 20.10 14.58 -0.72
C ARG A 222 20.72 14.09 0.59
N LEU A 223 19.89 13.86 1.61
CA LEU A 223 20.31 13.35 2.92
C LEU A 223 20.82 11.90 2.83
N CYS A 224 20.19 11.03 2.05
CA CYS A 224 20.65 9.66 1.85
C CYS A 224 22.02 9.60 1.16
N GLN A 225 22.27 10.48 0.19
CA GLN A 225 23.56 10.54 -0.51
C GLN A 225 24.74 10.89 0.41
N GLN A 226 24.49 11.63 1.50
CA GLN A 226 25.52 11.97 2.48
C GLN A 226 26.07 10.73 3.22
N TYR A 227 25.28 9.65 3.33
CA TYR A 227 25.69 8.41 4.01
C TYR A 227 26.75 7.59 3.24
N LYS A 228 27.13 8.01 2.01
CA LYS A 228 28.32 7.49 1.33
C LYS A 228 29.58 7.66 2.18
N GLU A 229 29.68 8.79 2.88
CA GLU A 229 30.78 9.12 3.78
C GLU A 229 30.26 9.30 5.21
N TRP A 230 29.41 8.39 5.68
CA TRP A 230 28.68 8.56 6.95
C TRP A 230 29.58 8.89 8.16
N GLU A 231 30.83 8.44 8.19
CA GLU A 231 31.76 8.70 9.30
C GLU A 231 32.09 10.20 9.47
N SER A 232 32.01 11.00 8.41
CA SER A 232 32.27 12.44 8.41
C SER A 232 31.02 13.28 8.71
N LEU A 233 29.84 12.66 8.78
CA LEU A 233 28.60 13.35 9.10
C LEU A 233 28.59 13.77 10.55
N LYS A 234 27.99 14.93 10.80
CA LYS A 234 27.83 15.43 12.14
C LYS A 234 26.65 14.75 12.84
N CYS A 235 26.75 14.65 14.16
CA CYS A 235 25.71 14.06 15.00
C CYS A 235 24.41 14.85 14.90
N SER A 236 24.46 16.20 14.86
CA SER A 236 23.24 17.01 14.72
C SER A 236 22.49 16.68 13.42
N GLU A 237 23.20 16.63 12.30
CA GLU A 237 22.66 16.36 10.97
C GLU A 237 22.03 14.95 10.90
N GLY A 238 22.75 13.95 11.41
CA GLY A 238 22.24 12.58 11.43
C GLY A 238 21.06 12.39 12.39
N SER A 239 21.06 13.10 13.54
CA SER A 239 20.02 12.95 14.56
C SER A 239 18.64 13.38 14.07
N LEU A 240 18.55 14.33 13.12
CA LEU A 240 17.28 14.76 12.53
C LEU A 240 16.60 13.62 11.77
N ILE A 241 17.38 12.81 11.04
CA ILE A 241 16.88 11.72 10.22
C ILE A 241 16.57 10.49 11.08
N TRP A 242 17.47 10.15 12.00
CA TRP A 242 17.41 8.89 12.75
C TRP A 242 16.67 8.99 14.08
N LYS A 243 16.17 10.17 14.43
CA LYS A 243 15.37 10.40 15.65
C LYS A 243 14.30 9.33 15.82
N ASN A 244 14.32 8.66 16.97
CA ASN A 244 13.33 7.68 17.40
C ASN A 244 13.15 6.46 16.47
N VAL A 245 14.07 6.22 15.53
CA VAL A 245 14.04 5.02 14.69
C VAL A 245 14.32 3.79 15.56
N LYS A 246 13.43 2.79 15.48
CA LYS A 246 13.57 1.53 16.22
C LYS A 246 14.32 0.45 15.43
N ASP A 247 13.90 0.24 14.18
CA ASP A 247 14.41 -0.84 13.33
C ASP A 247 15.45 -0.30 12.34
N ILE A 248 16.66 -0.02 12.85
CA ILE A 248 17.77 0.58 12.07
C ILE A 248 18.09 -0.25 10.82
N GLU A 249 18.10 -1.58 10.93
CA GLU A 249 18.45 -2.45 9.81
C GLU A 249 17.45 -2.37 8.64
N ILE A 250 16.16 -2.21 8.95
CA ILE A 250 15.09 -2.08 7.96
C ILE A 250 15.22 -0.74 7.23
N GLU A 251 15.44 0.35 7.97
CA GLU A 251 15.66 1.67 7.37
C GLU A 251 16.94 1.71 6.52
N LEU A 252 18.03 1.09 6.99
CA LEU A 252 19.26 0.95 6.21
C LEU A 252 19.06 0.16 4.92
N ASN A 253 18.18 -0.85 4.91
CA ASN A 253 17.83 -1.56 3.66
C ASN A 253 17.13 -0.64 2.65
N LEU A 254 16.39 0.37 3.10
CA LEU A 254 15.70 1.30 2.19
C LEU A 254 16.65 2.26 1.49
N ILE A 255 17.83 2.50 2.07
CA ILE A 255 18.87 3.38 1.54
C ILE A 255 20.12 2.62 1.09
N SER A 256 20.05 1.30 0.96
CA SER A 256 21.20 0.45 0.62
C SER A 256 21.90 0.87 -0.66
N ASP A 257 21.13 1.36 -1.64
CA ASP A 257 21.64 1.83 -2.94
C ASP A 257 22.58 3.05 -2.82
N TYR A 258 22.50 3.78 -1.71
CA TYR A 258 23.34 4.96 -1.44
C TYR A 258 24.61 4.62 -0.67
N ILE A 259 24.67 3.48 0.01
CA ILE A 259 25.78 3.12 0.90
C ILE A 259 26.83 2.34 0.10
N GLN A 260 28.05 2.89 0.00
CA GLN A 260 29.13 2.29 -0.81
C GLN A 260 29.74 1.02 -0.21
N ARG A 261 29.57 0.80 1.10
CA ARG A 261 30.16 -0.32 1.84
C ARG A 261 29.07 -1.26 2.33
N GLU A 262 29.39 -2.56 2.42
CA GLU A 262 28.55 -3.52 3.14
C GLU A 262 28.14 -2.94 4.50
N LYS A 263 26.91 -3.25 4.92
CA LYS A 263 26.35 -2.82 6.21
C LYS A 263 27.33 -3.13 7.33
N SER A 264 28.09 -2.13 7.73
CA SER A 264 29.07 -2.27 8.79
C SER A 264 28.32 -2.42 10.11
N PRO A 265 28.64 -3.43 10.94
CA PRO A 265 28.11 -3.51 12.30
C PRO A 265 28.39 -2.23 13.12
N LYS A 266 29.49 -1.53 12.80
CA LYS A 266 29.81 -0.21 13.38
C LYS A 266 28.73 0.83 13.03
N LEU A 267 28.32 0.92 11.77
CA LEU A 267 27.29 1.86 11.32
C LEU A 267 25.95 1.60 12.02
N ILE A 268 25.51 0.33 12.09
CA ILE A 268 24.25 -0.04 12.75
C ILE A 268 24.28 0.45 14.20
N LYS A 269 25.34 0.12 14.94
CA LYS A 269 25.49 0.53 16.35
C LYS A 269 25.56 2.05 16.53
N THR A 270 26.28 2.76 15.66
CA THR A 270 26.32 4.22 15.69
C THR A 270 24.93 4.82 15.48
N LEU A 271 24.14 4.28 14.55
CA LEU A 271 22.78 4.75 14.28
C LEU A 271 21.79 4.40 15.39
N GLU A 272 21.95 3.24 16.04
CA GLU A 272 21.19 2.90 17.25
C GLU A 272 21.41 3.95 18.34
N TYR A 273 22.66 4.33 18.61
CA TYR A 273 22.94 5.40 19.55
C TYR A 273 22.40 6.75 19.10
N LEU A 274 22.58 7.08 17.82
CA LEU A 274 22.11 8.33 17.22
C LEU A 274 20.59 8.48 17.35
N SER A 275 19.83 7.39 17.18
CA SER A 275 18.37 7.39 17.30
C SER A 275 17.87 7.84 18.68
N LEU A 276 18.68 7.60 19.72
CA LEU A 276 18.40 7.92 21.11
C LEU A 276 18.89 9.31 21.51
N VAL A 277 19.79 9.93 20.73
CA VAL A 277 20.40 11.24 21.05
C VAL A 277 19.35 12.30 21.41
N PRO A 278 18.26 12.50 20.64
CA PRO A 278 17.25 13.50 20.97
C PRO A 278 16.62 13.28 22.36
N THR A 279 16.31 12.03 22.72
CA THR A 279 15.75 11.68 24.03
C THR A 279 16.76 11.89 25.16
N GLN A 280 18.04 11.57 24.92
CA GLN A 280 19.08 11.79 25.94
C GLN A 280 19.33 13.29 26.17
N ILE A 281 19.28 14.11 25.13
CA ILE A 281 19.37 15.58 25.25
C ILE A 281 18.25 16.11 26.15
N GLU A 282 17.01 15.67 25.91
CA GLU A 282 15.86 16.08 26.74
C GLU A 282 16.03 15.66 28.21
N ARG A 283 16.46 14.43 28.46
CA ARG A 283 16.74 13.94 29.83
C ARG A 283 17.85 14.72 30.53
N LEU A 284 18.91 15.09 29.79
CA LEU A 284 20.00 15.91 30.33
C LEU A 284 19.54 17.33 30.66
N GLN A 285 18.62 17.90 29.88
CA GLN A 285 17.99 19.19 30.17
C GLN A 285 17.13 19.11 31.44
N GLN A 286 16.30 18.06 31.56
CA GLN A 286 15.49 17.82 32.77
C GLN A 286 16.36 17.63 34.01
N LEU A 287 17.44 16.86 33.90
CA LEU A 287 18.39 16.68 35.00
C LEU A 287 19.00 18.01 35.43
N SER A 288 19.40 18.87 34.49
CA SER A 288 19.93 20.20 34.80
C SER A 288 18.93 21.05 35.60
N ILE A 289 17.65 21.03 35.24
CA ILE A 289 16.59 21.71 36.01
C ILE A 289 16.53 21.18 37.45
N VAL A 290 16.55 19.86 37.62
CA VAL A 290 16.52 19.21 38.94
C VAL A 290 17.73 19.61 39.78
N VAL A 291 18.94 19.56 39.21
CA VAL A 291 20.18 19.91 39.90
C VAL A 291 20.14 21.36 40.40
N VAL A 292 19.61 22.28 39.59
CA VAL A 292 19.35 23.69 39.99
C VAL A 292 18.32 23.78 41.12
N MET A 293 17.21 23.05 41.04
CA MET A 293 16.17 23.04 42.10
C MET A 293 16.71 22.58 43.45
N PHE A 294 17.58 21.56 43.44
CA PHE A 294 18.20 21.02 44.66
C PHE A 294 19.42 21.81 45.14
N LYS A 295 19.79 22.91 44.46
CA LYS A 295 20.93 23.78 44.80
C LYS A 295 22.24 23.00 44.95
N ILE A 296 22.44 21.98 44.12
CA ILE A 296 23.67 21.20 44.13
C ILE A 296 24.82 22.13 43.69
N THR A 297 25.95 22.09 44.39
CA THR A 297 27.11 22.93 44.09
C THR A 297 27.79 22.47 42.80
N HIS A 298 27.74 23.31 41.76
CA HIS A 298 28.46 23.09 40.52
C HIS A 298 29.93 23.55 40.64
N THR A 299 30.85 22.74 40.14
CA THR A 299 32.25 23.14 39.93
C THR A 299 32.42 23.78 38.55
N LYS A 300 33.46 24.59 38.35
CA LYS A 300 33.78 25.30 37.09
C LYS A 300 33.99 24.36 35.86
N ASP A 301 34.08 23.06 36.08
CA ASP A 301 34.17 21.99 35.07
C ASP A 301 33.03 20.96 35.24
N ASP A 302 31.81 21.42 35.52
CA ASP A 302 30.68 20.51 35.67
C ASP A 302 30.46 19.69 34.40
N TRP A 303 30.46 18.36 34.57
CA TRP A 303 30.34 17.40 33.48
C TRP A 303 29.01 17.57 32.75
N LEU A 304 27.96 18.01 33.44
CA LEU A 304 26.63 18.19 32.87
C LEU A 304 26.60 19.35 31.87
N GLU A 305 27.17 20.51 32.22
CA GLU A 305 27.31 21.65 31.31
C GLU A 305 28.18 21.28 30.10
N ARG A 306 29.32 20.60 30.33
CA ARG A 306 30.20 20.16 29.24
C ARG A 306 29.51 19.22 28.25
N ILE A 307 28.78 18.20 28.73
CA ILE A 307 28.08 17.26 27.86
C ILE A 307 26.96 17.96 27.08
N GLN A 308 26.19 18.84 27.73
CA GLN A 308 25.17 19.63 27.04
C GLN A 308 25.78 20.50 25.94
N LEU A 309 26.95 21.10 26.19
CA LEU A 309 27.66 21.94 25.23
C LEU A 309 28.17 21.11 24.04
N VAL A 310 28.78 19.95 24.29
CA VAL A 310 29.23 19.03 23.21
C VAL A 310 28.07 18.53 22.33
N LEU A 311 26.92 18.23 22.93
CA LEU A 311 25.73 17.77 22.20
C LEU A 311 24.99 18.91 21.47
N ARG A 312 25.11 20.15 21.96
CA ARG A 312 24.47 21.34 21.38
C ARG A 312 25.30 21.95 20.25
N ASP A 313 26.62 22.02 20.42
CA ASP A 313 27.52 22.76 19.53
C ASP A 313 28.13 21.88 18.42
N ASP A 314 27.55 20.70 18.22
CA ASP A 314 27.76 19.87 17.03
C ASP A 314 29.23 19.47 16.77
N TYR A 315 29.96 19.20 17.85
CA TYR A 315 31.37 18.80 17.83
C TYR A 315 31.59 17.29 17.60
N LEU A 316 30.54 16.51 17.42
CA LEU A 316 30.61 15.05 17.29
C LEU A 316 30.34 14.60 15.86
N TRP A 317 31.25 13.78 15.32
CA TRP A 317 31.09 13.09 14.05
C TRP A 317 30.62 11.65 14.27
N LEU A 318 29.79 11.12 13.37
CA LEU A 318 29.24 9.77 13.49
C LEU A 318 30.33 8.69 13.54
N GLY A 319 31.45 8.87 12.82
CA GLY A 319 32.54 7.90 12.84
C GLY A 319 33.26 7.76 14.20
N LYS A 320 32.99 8.68 15.14
CA LYS A 320 33.55 8.76 16.49
C LYS A 320 32.57 8.35 17.61
N LEU A 321 31.31 8.12 17.26
CA LEU A 321 30.28 7.49 18.11
C LEU A 321 30.41 5.97 18.05
#